data_AF-A0A7S2TXV2-F1
#
_entry.id   AF-A0A7S2TXV2-F1
#
_cell.length_a   1.000
_cell.length_b   1.000
_cell.length_c   1.000
_cell.angle_alpha   90.00
_cell.angle_beta   90.00
_cell.angle_gamma   90.00
#
_symmetry.space_group_name_H-M   'P 1'
#
loop_
_entity.id
_entity.type
_entity.pdbx_description
1 polymer ?
#
loop_
_entity_poly.entity_id
_entity_poly.type
_entity_poly.pdbx_seq_one_letter_code
_entity_poly.pdbx_strand_id
1 'polypeptide(L)'
;DHLAGGMYNGTIGFWDIRNQTKRARPSAVSNIKFSHRDPVFDLRYVSSRSSTELVSVSTDGRLLWWDTRKLEKPIDEFVLQNEEKEILGISALEYKSDSG
;
A
#
# COMPACT_ATOMS: atom_id res chain seq x y z
N ASP A 1 -4.68 1.93 17.65
CA ASP A 1 -4.55 0.85 16.67
C ASP A 1 -5.14 1.29 15.36
N HIS A 2 -4.40 1.03 14.28
CA HIS A 2 -4.80 1.36 12.93
C HIS A 2 -4.66 0.11 12.07
N LEU A 3 -5.54 -0.02 11.09
CA LEU A 3 -5.53 -1.11 10.13
C LEU A 3 -5.48 -0.51 8.72
N ALA A 4 -4.65 -1.09 7.86
CA ALA A 4 -4.65 -0.81 6.42
C ALA A 4 -5.01 -2.08 5.65
N GLY A 5 -5.58 -1.92 4.46
CA GLY A 5 -5.99 -3.04 3.62
C GLY A 5 -6.01 -2.66 2.15
N GLY A 6 -5.56 -3.57 1.30
CA GLY A 6 -5.67 -3.47 -0.15
C GLY A 6 -7.06 -3.87 -0.66
N MET A 7 -7.46 -3.33 -1.81
CA MET A 7 -8.75 -3.61 -2.44
C MET A 7 -8.56 -4.16 -3.86
N TYR A 8 -9.62 -4.81 -4.38
CA TYR A 8 -9.62 -5.42 -5.70
C TYR A 8 -9.49 -4.43 -6.86
N ASN A 9 -9.91 -3.17 -6.65
CA ASN A 9 -9.77 -2.10 -7.65
C ASN A 9 -8.40 -1.39 -7.59
N GLY A 10 -7.43 -1.96 -6.88
CA GLY A 10 -6.07 -1.42 -6.75
C GLY A 10 -5.89 -0.30 -5.72
N THR A 11 -6.98 0.20 -5.12
CA THR A 11 -6.90 1.18 -4.02
C THR A 11 -6.51 0.54 -2.69
N ILE A 12 -6.05 1.36 -1.76
CA ILE A 12 -5.83 0.98 -0.36
C ILE A 12 -6.78 1.76 0.55
N GLY A 13 -7.22 1.13 1.63
CA GLY A 13 -8.04 1.73 2.67
C GLY A 13 -7.31 1.75 4.01
N PHE A 14 -7.74 2.68 4.87
CA PHE A 14 -7.23 2.83 6.22
C PHE A 14 -8.38 2.97 7.22
N TRP A 15 -8.29 2.29 8.35
CA TRP A 15 -9.32 2.25 9.39
C TRP A 15 -8.72 2.61 10.75
N ASP A 16 -9.32 3.58 11.42
CA ASP A 16 -9.11 3.77 12.86
C ASP A 16 -10.03 2.86 13.65
N ILE A 17 -9.51 1.71 14.07
CA ILE A 17 -10.30 0.72 14.81
C ILE A 17 -10.57 1.14 16.26
N ARG A 18 -9.94 2.20 16.78
CA ARG A 18 -10.30 2.71 18.11
C ARG A 18 -11.71 3.31 18.12
N ASN A 19 -12.16 3.81 16.96
CA ASN A 19 -13.48 4.40 16.82
C ASN A 19 -14.55 3.33 16.56
N GLN A 20 -15.14 2.79 17.63
CA GLN A 20 -16.09 1.68 17.58
C GLN A 20 -17.30 1.93 16.67
N THR A 21 -17.75 3.18 16.53
CA THR A 21 -18.92 3.54 15.71
C THR A 21 -18.63 3.62 14.21
N LYS A 22 -17.34 3.72 13.81
CA LYS A 22 -16.92 3.90 12.40
C LYS A 22 -16.14 2.72 11.83
N ARG A 23 -16.07 1.58 12.52
CA ARG A 23 -15.29 0.40 12.07
C ARG A 23 -15.72 -0.17 10.73
N ALA A 24 -16.99 -0.03 10.36
CA ALA A 24 -17.54 -0.61 9.13
C ALA A 24 -17.06 0.09 7.84
N ARG A 25 -16.47 1.29 7.93
CA ARG A 25 -16.02 2.06 6.76
C ARG A 25 -14.59 2.55 6.93
N PRO A 26 -13.80 2.58 5.85
CA PRO A 26 -12.47 3.15 5.90
C PRO A 26 -12.56 4.63 6.32
N SER A 27 -11.67 5.04 7.21
CA SER A 27 -11.45 6.42 7.60
C SER A 27 -10.82 7.24 6.46
N ALA A 28 -10.06 6.57 5.58
CA ALA A 28 -9.52 7.14 4.35
C ALA A 28 -9.31 6.04 3.29
N VAL A 29 -9.41 6.40 2.02
CA VAL A 29 -9.17 5.52 0.86
C VAL A 29 -8.31 6.28 -0.13
N SER A 30 -7.37 5.59 -0.78
CA SER A 30 -6.52 6.20 -1.80
C SER A 30 -7.30 6.60 -3.06
N ASN A 31 -6.78 7.58 -3.78
CA ASN A 31 -7.38 7.96 -5.06
C ASN A 31 -7.05 6.91 -6.13
N ILE A 32 -8.08 6.35 -6.76
CA ILE A 32 -7.94 5.32 -7.79
C ILE A 32 -7.01 5.72 -8.94
N LYS A 33 -6.94 7.02 -9.27
CA LYS A 33 -6.06 7.55 -10.33
C LYS A 33 -4.57 7.32 -10.06
N PHE A 34 -4.19 7.29 -8.78
CA PHE A 34 -2.79 7.15 -8.33
C PHE A 34 -2.53 5.81 -7.64
N SER A 35 -3.48 4.90 -7.71
CA SER A 35 -3.40 3.58 -7.07
C SER A 35 -2.95 2.51 -8.07
N HIS A 36 -2.88 1.26 -7.63
CA HIS A 36 -2.61 0.14 -8.53
C HIS A 36 -3.71 0.02 -9.59
N ARG A 37 -3.34 -0.56 -10.74
CA ARG A 37 -4.29 -0.85 -11.83
C ARG A 37 -4.97 -2.21 -11.67
N ASP A 38 -4.33 -3.07 -10.91
CA ASP A 38 -4.74 -4.43 -10.60
C ASP A 38 -5.02 -4.57 -9.09
N PRO A 39 -5.63 -5.68 -8.63
CA PRO A 39 -5.84 -5.94 -7.22
C PRO A 39 -4.56 -5.78 -6.39
N VAL A 40 -4.67 -5.19 -5.21
CA VAL A 40 -3.55 -5.16 -4.26
C VAL A 40 -3.37 -6.55 -3.66
N PHE A 41 -2.21 -7.17 -3.88
CA PHE A 41 -1.93 -8.54 -3.45
C PHE A 41 -1.30 -8.61 -2.06
N ASP A 42 -0.40 -7.69 -1.73
CA ASP A 42 0.20 -7.61 -0.40
C ASP A 42 0.40 -6.14 0.01
N LEU A 43 0.39 -5.92 1.32
CA LEU A 43 0.54 -4.61 1.94
C LEU A 43 1.24 -4.77 3.28
N ARG A 44 2.34 -4.02 3.48
CA ARG A 44 3.13 -4.09 4.72
C ARG A 44 3.51 -2.72 5.22
N TYR A 45 3.47 -2.54 6.53
CA TYR A 45 4.08 -1.39 7.19
C TYR A 45 5.60 -1.48 7.08
N VAL A 46 6.24 -0.35 6.79
CA VAL A 46 7.70 -0.24 6.76
C VAL A 46 8.19 0.40 8.06
N SER A 47 9.40 0.05 8.47
CA SER A 47 10.02 0.63 9.66
C SER A 47 10.39 2.08 9.35
N SER A 48 9.60 3.02 9.85
CA SER A 48 9.86 4.44 9.73
C SER A 48 9.68 5.15 11.06
N ARG A 49 10.32 6.32 11.21
CA ARG A 49 10.30 7.09 12.47
C ARG A 49 8.88 7.45 12.91
N SER A 50 7.94 7.59 11.99
CA SER A 50 6.53 7.90 12.29
C SER A 50 5.64 6.66 12.36
N SER A 51 6.12 5.49 11.92
CA SER A 51 5.32 4.25 11.82
C SER A 51 4.00 4.43 11.07
N THR A 52 3.95 5.37 10.12
CA THR A 52 2.77 5.71 9.32
C THR A 52 2.90 5.28 7.87
N GLU A 53 4.06 4.73 7.50
CA GLU A 53 4.39 4.39 6.12
C GLU A 53 4.15 2.91 5.86
N LEU A 54 3.66 2.61 4.67
CA LEU A 54 3.42 1.26 4.21
C LEU A 54 3.71 1.14 2.72
N VAL A 55 3.94 -0.08 2.27
CA VAL A 55 4.13 -0.45 0.86
C VAL A 55 3.02 -1.39 0.45
N SER A 56 2.46 -1.16 -0.74
CA SER A 56 1.54 -2.08 -1.41
C SER A 56 2.13 -2.59 -2.72
N VAL A 57 1.75 -3.81 -3.10
CA VAL A 57 2.20 -4.43 -4.35
C VAL A 57 1.05 -5.06 -5.12
N SER A 58 1.22 -5.17 -6.44
CA SER A 58 0.20 -5.72 -7.32
C SER A 58 0.80 -6.41 -8.54
N THR A 59 -0.04 -7.14 -9.28
CA THR A 59 0.30 -7.75 -10.58
C THR A 59 0.54 -6.73 -11.69
N ASP A 60 0.20 -5.46 -11.47
CA ASP A 60 0.60 -4.36 -12.35
C ASP A 60 2.10 -4.05 -12.31
N GLY A 61 2.85 -4.79 -11.48
CA GLY A 61 4.30 -4.74 -11.33
C GLY A 61 4.80 -3.51 -10.58
N ARG A 62 3.90 -2.78 -9.90
CA ARG A 62 4.25 -1.61 -9.12
C ARG A 62 4.37 -1.96 -7.64
N LEU A 63 5.32 -1.30 -6.99
CA LEU A 63 5.34 -1.11 -5.54
C LEU A 63 5.05 0.36 -5.27
N LEU A 64 4.07 0.63 -4.42
CA LEU A 64 3.65 1.99 -4.08
C LEU A 64 3.86 2.21 -2.58
N TRP A 65 4.61 3.25 -2.23
CA TRP A 65 4.79 3.69 -0.84
C TRP A 65 3.71 4.70 -0.47
N TRP A 66 3.14 4.58 0.71
CA TRP A 66 2.03 5.42 1.16
C TRP A 66 2.27 5.96 2.56
N ASP A 67 1.85 7.21 2.81
CA ASP A 67 1.70 7.73 4.17
C ASP A 67 0.22 7.63 4.54
N THR A 68 -0.10 6.84 5.56
CA THR A 68 -1.47 6.66 6.06
C THR A 68 -2.15 7.95 6.51
N ARG A 69 -1.38 9.01 6.78
CA ARG A 69 -1.92 10.34 7.11
C ARG A 69 -2.28 11.16 5.86
N LYS A 70 -1.77 10.78 4.69
CA LYS A 70 -1.89 11.52 3.41
C LYS A 70 -2.05 10.56 2.24
N LEU A 71 -3.21 9.91 2.15
CA LEU A 71 -3.48 8.83 1.18
C LEU A 71 -3.89 9.29 -0.23
N GLU A 72 -3.84 10.59 -0.55
CA GLU A 72 -4.27 11.06 -1.89
C GLU A 72 -3.42 10.48 -3.03
N LYS A 73 -2.12 10.29 -2.80
CA LYS A 73 -1.16 9.74 -3.77
C LYS A 73 -0.02 9.02 -3.03
N PRO A 74 0.67 8.07 -3.68
CA PRO A 74 1.84 7.45 -3.09
C PRO A 74 2.96 8.48 -2.90
N ILE A 75 3.78 8.25 -1.88
CA ILE A 75 5.01 8.99 -1.59
C ILE A 75 6.07 8.67 -2.65
N ASP A 76 6.13 7.40 -3.06
CA ASP A 76 7.10 6.88 -4.02
C ASP A 76 6.52 5.69 -4.80
N GLU A 77 7.11 5.40 -5.96
CA GLU A 77 6.71 4.31 -6.86
C GLU A 77 7.96 3.61 -7.42
N PHE A 78 7.93 2.27 -7.40
CA PHE A 78 8.91 1.45 -8.10
C PHE A 78 8.19 0.49 -9.05
N VAL A 79 8.72 0.32 -10.26
CA VAL A 79 8.20 -0.63 -11.25
C VAL A 79 9.19 -1.78 -11.38
N LEU A 80 8.75 -3.00 -11.08
CA LEU A 80 9.56 -4.19 -11.25
C LEU A 80 9.64 -4.56 -12.74
N GLN A 81 10.87 -4.53 -13.26
CA GLN A 81 11.16 -4.87 -14.64
C GLN A 81 12.36 -5.80 -14.74
N ASN A 82 12.38 -6.68 -15.75
CA ASN A 82 13.56 -7.46 -16.11
C ASN A 82 14.53 -6.63 -16.99
N GLU A 83 15.65 -7.24 -17.39
CA GLU A 83 16.66 -6.61 -18.26
C GLU A 83 16.08 -6.23 -19.64
N GLU A 84 15.06 -6.94 -20.09
CA GLU A 84 14.32 -6.69 -21.34
C GLU A 84 13.25 -5.60 -21.22
N LYS A 85 13.13 -4.98 -20.03
CA LYS A 85 12.13 -3.94 -19.67
C LYS A 85 10.68 -4.44 -19.66
N GLU A 86 10.48 -5.74 -19.55
CA GLU A 86 9.15 -6.32 -19.33
C GLU A 86 8.73 -6.10 -17.87
N ILE A 87 7.49 -5.67 -17.67
CA ILE A 87 6.92 -5.45 -16.33
C ILE A 87 6.55 -6.80 -15.72
N LEU A 88 7.04 -7.06 -14.51
CA LEU A 88 6.78 -8.30 -13.79
C LEU A 88 5.81 -8.04 -12.63
N GLY A 89 4.73 -8.82 -12.58
CA GLY A 89 3.74 -8.75 -11.50
C GLY A 89 4.29 -9.23 -10.16
N ILE A 90 3.74 -8.69 -9.08
CA ILE A 90 4.16 -8.99 -7.70
C ILE A 90 2.98 -9.55 -6.92
N SER A 91 3.16 -10.68 -6.24
CA SER A 91 2.12 -11.37 -5.48
C SER A 91 2.31 -11.33 -3.96
N ALA A 92 3.53 -11.11 -3.49
CA ALA A 92 3.87 -11.06 -2.07
C ALA A 92 5.10 -10.19 -1.86
N LEU A 93 5.21 -9.59 -0.68
CA LEU A 93 6.39 -8.82 -0.29
C LEU A 93 6.80 -9.15 1.15
N GLU A 94 8.09 -9.19 1.40
CA GLU A 94 8.64 -9.29 2.74
C GLU A 94 9.55 -8.07 2.99
N TYR A 95 9.31 -7.38 4.10
CA TYR A 95 10.12 -6.25 4.52
C TYR A 95 10.90 -6.64 5.78
N LYS A 96 12.23 -6.68 5.67
CA LYS A 96 13.09 -6.90 6.84
C LYS A 96 13.21 -5.61 7.64
N SER A 97 12.83 -5.68 8.92
CA SER A 97 12.97 -4.58 9.89
C SER A 97 14.37 -4.44 10.47
N ASP A 98 15.21 -5.47 10.35
CA ASP A 98 16.47 -5.61 11.11
C ASP A 98 17.69 -4.89 10.52
N SER A 99 17.48 -3.88 9.67
CA SER A 99 18.56 -3.11 9.05
C SER A 99 18.64 -1.70 9.61
N GLY A 100 18.78 -1.60 10.94
CA GLY A 100 19.10 -0.36 11.67
C GLY A 100 20.47 -0.44 12.32
#